data_AF-K1U337-F1
#
_entry.id   AF-K1U337-F1
#
_cell.length_a   1.000
_cell.length_b   1.000
_cell.length_c   1.000
_cell.angle_alpha   90.00
_cell.angle_beta   90.00
_cell.angle_gamma   90.00
#
_symmetry.space_group_name_H-M   'P 1'
#
loop_
_entity.id
_entity.type
_entity.pdbx_description
1 polymer ?
#
loop_
_entity_poly.entity_id
_entity_poly.type
_entity_poly.pdbx_seq_one_letter_code
_entity_poly.pdbx_strand_id
1 'polypeptide(L)'
;TGKLQISYVGYKTQDVDVAANIRVQLEPDAQNVEAVVVTGMTQMDKRLFTGAADQLVADDVKLAGMADISRGLEGRSAGVSVQNVSGTFGTAPKIRVRGATSIYGSSKPLWVVDGVIMEDIVDIDADALSSGDATTLIASAIAGLNAEDIESFNILKDGSATSIYGARAMAGVIVITTKRGRAGVSSINYTGEFTYRMIPSYRDFNIMNSQDQMSVYMDMQKKGWLNLAETMTDSESGVFGRMYQMIAAGQLGNDEASRAGY
;
A
#
# COMPACT_ATOMS: atom_id res chain seq x y z
N THR A 1 53.26 19.81 4.71
CA THR A 1 52.91 19.90 3.28
C THR A 1 51.40 19.75 3.17
N GLY A 2 50.68 20.80 2.80
CA GLY A 2 49.23 20.75 2.61
C GLY A 2 48.89 20.21 1.22
N LYS A 3 47.83 19.40 1.13
CA LYS A 3 47.26 18.93 -0.14
C LYS A 3 45.90 19.59 -0.35
N LEU A 4 45.62 19.98 -1.58
CA LEU A 4 44.33 20.48 -2.05
C LEU A 4 43.60 19.32 -2.73
N GLN A 5 42.44 18.95 -2.20
CA GLN A 5 41.55 17.98 -2.83
C GLN A 5 40.54 18.73 -3.70
N ILE A 6 40.45 18.36 -4.97
CA ILE A 6 39.52 18.96 -5.93
C ILE A 6 38.57 17.88 -6.43
N SER A 7 37.27 18.09 -6.25
CA SER A 7 36.21 17.22 -6.73
C SER A 7 35.21 18.00 -7.60
N TYR A 8 34.76 17.37 -8.68
CA TYR A 8 33.71 17.90 -9.55
C TYR A 8 32.87 16.74 -10.10
N VAL A 9 31.56 16.96 -10.24
CA VAL A 9 30.62 15.91 -10.65
C VAL A 9 30.96 15.42 -12.06
N GLY A 10 31.14 14.11 -12.23
CA GLY A 10 31.54 13.47 -13.51
C GLY A 10 33.06 13.43 -13.75
N TYR A 11 33.88 13.74 -12.75
CA TYR A 11 35.35 13.75 -12.82
C TYR A 11 35.97 13.06 -11.60
N LYS A 12 37.16 12.48 -11.77
CA LYS A 12 37.87 11.81 -10.68
C LYS A 12 38.37 12.85 -9.67
N THR A 13 38.18 12.57 -8.38
CA THR A 13 38.77 13.40 -7.32
C THR A 13 40.29 13.33 -7.40
N GLN A 14 40.95 14.49 -7.43
CA GLN A 14 42.41 14.59 -7.53
C GLN A 14 42.98 15.41 -6.38
N ASP A 15 43.99 14.86 -5.71
CA ASP A 15 44.77 15.56 -4.68
C ASP A 15 46.01 16.19 -5.32
N VAL A 16 46.20 17.49 -5.13
CA VAL A 16 47.33 18.26 -5.68
C VAL A 16 48.06 19.00 -4.56
N ASP A 17 49.39 19.01 -4.59
CA ASP A 17 50.18 19.74 -3.59
C ASP A 17 50.02 21.27 -3.74
N VAL A 18 49.98 21.98 -2.61
CA VAL A 18 49.78 23.44 -2.60
C VAL A 18 50.98 24.18 -3.22
N ALA A 19 50.71 24.99 -4.26
CA ALA A 19 51.68 25.84 -4.95
C ALA A 19 51.03 27.19 -5.31
N ALA A 20 51.85 28.22 -5.57
CA ALA A 20 51.37 29.60 -5.78
C ALA A 20 50.51 29.79 -7.06
N ASN A 21 50.70 28.94 -8.08
CA ASN A 21 49.88 28.92 -9.30
C ASN A 21 49.60 27.46 -9.68
N ILE A 22 48.39 26.99 -9.43
CA ILE A 22 47.98 25.61 -9.73
C ILE A 22 46.95 25.63 -10.88
N ARG A 23 47.23 24.86 -11.93
CA ARG A 23 46.25 24.51 -12.97
C ARG A 23 46.02 23.01 -12.90
N VAL A 24 44.82 22.60 -12.50
CA VAL A 24 44.43 21.19 -12.39
C VAL A 24 43.50 20.85 -13.56
N GLN A 25 43.88 19.84 -14.33
CA GLN A 25 43.04 19.28 -15.39
C GLN A 25 42.50 17.94 -14.90
N LEU A 26 41.20 17.92 -14.59
CA LEU A 26 40.55 16.73 -14.06
C LEU A 26 40.29 15.72 -15.19
N GLU A 27 40.49 14.45 -14.88
CA GLU A 27 40.09 13.34 -15.76
C GLU A 27 38.59 13.08 -15.61
N PRO A 28 37.83 12.94 -16.72
CA PRO A 28 36.43 12.55 -16.64
C PRO A 28 36.30 11.18 -15.98
N ASP A 29 35.45 11.08 -14.96
CA ASP A 29 35.06 9.82 -14.33
C ASP A 29 33.72 9.42 -14.92
N ALA A 30 33.78 8.66 -16.01
CA ALA A 30 32.61 8.00 -16.56
C ALA A 30 32.21 6.81 -15.69
N GLN A 31 31.88 7.06 -14.42
CA GLN A 31 31.16 6.09 -13.61
C GLN A 31 29.73 6.03 -14.14
N ASN A 32 29.50 5.07 -15.05
CA ASN A 32 28.15 4.57 -15.26
C ASN A 32 27.68 4.02 -13.92
N VAL A 33 26.55 4.51 -13.41
CA VAL A 33 25.89 3.91 -12.26
C VAL A 33 25.44 2.51 -12.69
N GLU A 34 26.26 1.50 -12.40
CA GLU A 34 25.93 0.11 -12.69
C GLU A 34 24.79 -0.30 -11.74
N ALA A 35 23.59 -0.44 -12.31
CA ALA A 35 22.47 -1.02 -11.61
C ALA A 35 22.73 -2.52 -11.46
N VAL A 36 23.09 -2.94 -10.25
CA VAL A 36 23.29 -4.35 -9.91
C VAL A 36 21.97 -4.93 -9.45
N VAL A 37 21.49 -5.95 -10.16
CA VAL A 37 20.29 -6.70 -9.75
C VAL A 37 20.73 -7.82 -8.82
N VAL A 38 20.10 -7.87 -7.64
CA VAL A 38 20.34 -8.95 -6.69
C VAL A 38 19.35 -10.08 -6.97
N THR A 39 19.81 -11.13 -7.64
CA THR A 39 19.05 -12.38 -7.80
C THR A 39 19.42 -13.35 -6.70
N GLY A 40 18.92 -13.06 -5.50
CA GLY A 40 18.96 -13.90 -4.31
C GLY A 40 20.30 -14.14 -3.63
N MET A 41 21.28 -14.70 -4.32
CA MET A 41 22.61 -14.99 -3.76
C MET A 41 23.76 -14.40 -4.58
N THR A 42 23.53 -14.14 -5.87
CA THR A 42 24.54 -13.53 -6.75
C THR A 42 24.08 -12.15 -7.20
N GLN A 43 24.99 -11.20 -7.11
CA GLN A 43 24.85 -9.88 -7.70
C GLN A 43 25.23 -9.98 -9.18
N MET A 44 24.28 -9.69 -10.07
CA MET A 44 24.52 -9.69 -11.51
C MET A 44 24.21 -8.31 -12.07
N ASP A 45 25.03 -7.88 -13.03
CA ASP A 45 24.73 -6.67 -13.79
C ASP A 45 23.37 -6.83 -14.48
N LYS A 46 22.51 -5.82 -14.35
CA LYS A 46 21.21 -5.75 -15.03
C LYS A 46 21.31 -6.08 -16.52
N ARG A 47 22.42 -5.73 -17.16
CA ARG A 47 22.67 -5.98 -18.60
C ARG A 47 22.92 -7.45 -18.94
N LEU A 48 23.46 -8.21 -17.99
CA LEU A 48 23.79 -9.62 -18.15
C LEU A 48 22.62 -10.53 -17.73
N PHE A 49 21.59 -9.93 -17.14
CA PHE A 49 20.41 -10.66 -16.68
C PHE A 49 19.44 -10.93 -17.84
N THR A 50 19.10 -12.21 -18.04
CA THR A 50 18.28 -12.67 -19.16
C THR A 50 16.79 -12.87 -18.81
N GLY A 51 16.39 -12.66 -17.55
CA GLY A 51 15.00 -12.73 -17.10
C GLY A 51 14.33 -11.36 -16.95
N ALA A 52 13.02 -11.32 -16.70
CA ALA A 52 12.36 -10.08 -16.27
C ALA A 52 12.55 -9.85 -14.77
N ALA A 53 13.38 -8.85 -14.45
CA ALA A 53 13.53 -8.30 -13.12
C ALA A 53 13.45 -6.77 -13.18
N ASP A 54 12.73 -6.17 -12.23
CA ASP A 54 12.74 -4.73 -12.01
C ASP A 54 13.45 -4.43 -10.70
N GLN A 55 14.43 -3.53 -10.76
CA GLN A 55 15.09 -2.97 -9.59
C GLN A 55 14.50 -1.61 -9.28
N LEU A 56 14.07 -1.41 -8.04
CA LEU A 56 13.56 -0.15 -7.51
C LEU A 56 14.45 0.28 -6.35
N VAL A 57 14.95 1.52 -6.39
CA VAL A 57 15.69 2.12 -5.27
C VAL A 57 14.70 2.50 -4.18
N ALA A 58 15.07 2.30 -2.91
CA ALA A 58 14.17 2.56 -1.78
C ALA A 58 13.62 4.00 -1.78
N ASP A 59 14.44 4.99 -2.13
CA ASP A 59 14.05 6.41 -2.17
C ASP A 59 12.93 6.70 -3.18
N ASP A 60 12.83 5.93 -4.27
CA ASP A 60 11.77 6.07 -5.27
C ASP A 60 10.45 5.41 -4.84
N VAL A 61 10.55 4.42 -3.94
CA VAL A 61 9.41 3.62 -3.45
C VAL A 61 8.86 4.19 -2.15
N LYS A 62 9.69 4.86 -1.36
CA LYS A 62 9.32 5.41 -0.06
C LYS A 62 8.22 6.46 -0.21
N LEU A 63 7.11 6.22 0.48
CA LEU A 63 6.03 7.19 0.63
C LEU A 63 6.15 7.85 1.99
N ALA A 64 6.19 9.18 2.02
CA ALA A 64 6.18 9.94 3.27
C ALA A 64 4.90 9.62 4.07
N GLY A 65 5.05 9.40 5.37
CA GLY A 65 3.96 9.17 6.32
C GLY A 65 3.45 7.73 6.35
N MET A 66 4.16 6.80 5.72
CA MET A 66 3.77 5.40 5.61
C MET A 66 4.86 4.50 6.20
N ALA A 67 4.51 3.76 7.25
CA ALA A 67 5.41 2.80 7.87
C ALA A 67 5.70 1.59 6.96
N ASP A 68 4.70 1.18 6.16
CA ASP A 68 4.81 0.04 5.25
C ASP A 68 5.30 0.47 3.85
N ILE A 69 6.53 0.09 3.52
CA ILE A 69 7.12 0.35 2.20
C ILE A 69 6.48 -0.48 1.07
N SER A 70 5.84 -1.60 1.41
CA SER A 70 5.18 -2.51 0.48
C SER A 70 4.03 -1.83 -0.29
N ARG A 71 3.40 -0.81 0.32
CA ARG A 71 2.38 0.03 -0.33
C ARG A 71 2.98 0.93 -1.41
N GLY A 72 4.23 1.36 -1.23
CA GLY A 72 4.94 2.20 -2.18
C GLY A 72 5.33 1.51 -3.48
N LEU A 73 5.28 0.17 -3.53
CA LEU A 73 5.54 -0.61 -4.75
C LEU A 73 4.42 -0.49 -5.78
N GLU A 74 3.26 0.05 -5.39
CA GLU A 74 2.11 0.23 -6.27
C GLU A 74 2.45 1.13 -7.46
N GLY A 75 2.25 0.62 -8.67
CA GLY A 75 2.48 1.37 -9.91
C GLY A 75 3.95 1.70 -10.22
N ARG A 76 4.90 1.35 -9.34
CA ARG A 76 6.34 1.57 -9.55
C ARG A 76 6.99 0.54 -10.47
N SER A 77 6.41 -0.66 -10.52
CA SER A 77 6.86 -1.74 -11.40
C SER A 77 5.69 -2.30 -12.20
N ALA A 78 5.88 -2.47 -13.50
CA ALA A 78 4.84 -2.99 -14.39
C ALA A 78 4.42 -4.40 -13.98
N GLY A 79 3.11 -4.64 -13.85
CA GLY A 79 2.57 -5.94 -13.44
C GLY A 79 2.60 -6.21 -11.93
N VAL A 80 2.98 -5.24 -11.10
CA VAL A 80 2.78 -5.31 -9.64
C VAL A 80 1.47 -4.60 -9.29
N SER A 81 0.53 -5.33 -8.70
CA SER A 81 -0.71 -4.77 -8.18
C SER A 81 -0.72 -4.87 -6.66
N VAL A 82 -0.99 -3.74 -6.01
CA VAL A 82 -1.09 -3.64 -4.55
C VAL A 82 -2.55 -3.34 -4.22
N GLN A 83 -3.15 -4.10 -3.31
CA GLN A 83 -4.51 -3.89 -2.84
C GLN A 83 -4.49 -3.64 -1.34
N ASN A 84 -4.83 -2.42 -0.95
CA ASN A 84 -5.02 -2.08 0.46
C ASN A 84 -6.36 -2.65 0.92
N VAL A 85 -6.31 -3.63 1.82
CA VAL A 85 -7.51 -4.28 2.39
C VAL A 85 -8.09 -3.51 3.58
N SER A 86 -7.28 -2.66 4.22
CA SER A 86 -7.70 -1.84 5.35
C SER A 86 -7.04 -0.46 5.34
N GLY A 87 -7.72 0.50 6.00
CA GLY A 87 -7.18 1.82 6.31
C GLY A 87 -6.38 1.86 7.62
N THR A 88 -6.29 0.74 8.34
CA THR A 88 -5.60 0.62 9.63
C THR A 88 -4.09 0.68 9.44
N PHE A 89 -3.40 1.35 10.36
CA PHE A 89 -1.93 1.39 10.40
C PHE A 89 -1.36 0.01 10.74
N GLY A 90 -0.26 -0.38 10.10
CA GLY A 90 0.42 -1.65 10.34
C GLY A 90 -0.23 -2.87 9.68
N THR A 91 -1.35 -2.72 8.96
CA THR A 91 -1.86 -3.78 8.09
C THR A 91 -1.10 -3.78 6.77
N ALA A 92 -0.52 -4.92 6.40
CA ALA A 92 0.12 -5.03 5.11
C ALA A 92 -0.89 -5.12 3.96
N PRO A 93 -0.56 -4.53 2.80
CA PRO A 93 -1.39 -4.67 1.62
C PRO A 93 -1.26 -6.05 0.98
N LYS A 94 -2.30 -6.47 0.26
CA LYS A 94 -2.26 -7.66 -0.58
C LYS A 94 -1.52 -7.36 -1.88
N ILE A 95 -0.35 -7.96 -2.05
CA ILE A 95 0.48 -7.74 -3.25
C ILE A 95 0.35 -8.93 -4.18
N ARG A 96 0.22 -8.66 -5.49
CA ARG A 96 0.30 -9.67 -6.55
C ARG A 96 1.27 -9.21 -7.62
N VAL A 97 2.09 -10.16 -8.10
CA VAL A 97 3.02 -9.95 -9.20
C VAL A 97 2.49 -10.74 -10.40
N ARG A 98 2.25 -10.04 -11.51
CA ARG A 98 1.63 -10.54 -12.76
C ARG A 98 0.18 -11.02 -12.62
N GLY A 99 -0.59 -10.38 -11.73
CA GLY A 99 -2.02 -10.68 -11.55
C GLY A 99 -2.28 -11.97 -10.78
N ALA A 100 -3.49 -12.51 -10.89
CA ALA A 100 -3.87 -13.74 -10.22
C ALA A 100 -3.30 -14.95 -10.98
N THR A 101 -2.33 -15.64 -10.37
CA THR A 101 -1.67 -16.82 -10.94
C THR A 101 -2.38 -18.13 -10.64
N SER A 102 -3.40 -18.12 -9.77
CA SER A 102 -4.15 -19.32 -9.39
C SER A 102 -5.61 -19.00 -9.08
N ILE A 103 -6.49 -19.97 -9.36
CA ILE A 103 -7.93 -19.95 -9.03
C ILE A 103 -8.16 -20.49 -7.61
N TYR A 104 -7.33 -21.44 -7.16
CA TYR A 104 -7.51 -22.18 -5.89
C TYR A 104 -6.30 -22.10 -4.94
N GLY A 105 -5.17 -21.54 -5.38
CA GLY A 105 -3.94 -21.45 -4.60
C GLY A 105 -3.59 -20.02 -4.21
N SER A 106 -2.74 -19.88 -3.20
CA SER A 106 -2.24 -18.56 -2.76
C SER A 106 -1.44 -17.88 -3.86
N SER A 107 -1.86 -16.68 -4.27
CA SER A 107 -1.20 -15.87 -5.30
C SER A 107 -0.27 -14.80 -4.70
N LYS A 108 0.22 -15.00 -3.47
CA LYS A 108 1.12 -14.07 -2.77
C LYS A 108 2.56 -14.26 -3.25
N PRO A 109 3.32 -13.20 -3.56
CA PRO A 109 4.73 -13.32 -3.92
C PRO A 109 5.55 -13.78 -2.71
N LEU A 110 6.68 -14.42 -2.99
CA LEU A 110 7.66 -14.77 -1.96
C LEU A 110 8.49 -13.55 -1.59
N TRP A 111 8.67 -13.30 -0.29
CA TRP A 111 9.52 -12.22 0.21
C TRP A 111 10.86 -12.76 0.65
N VAL A 112 11.93 -12.10 0.22
CA VAL A 112 13.30 -12.48 0.57
C VAL A 112 14.02 -11.26 1.08
N VAL A 113 14.55 -11.31 2.28
CA VAL A 113 15.30 -10.20 2.89
C VAL A 113 16.74 -10.65 3.07
N ASP A 114 17.68 -9.98 2.41
CA ASP A 114 19.10 -10.29 2.47
C ASP A 114 19.45 -11.78 2.22
N GLY A 115 18.67 -12.44 1.37
CA GLY A 115 18.83 -13.86 1.02
C GLY A 115 18.06 -14.83 1.90
N VAL A 116 17.41 -14.37 2.97
CA VAL A 116 16.55 -15.19 3.84
C VAL A 116 15.09 -15.07 3.39
N ILE A 117 14.45 -16.21 3.17
CA ILE A 117 13.03 -16.26 2.81
C ILE A 117 12.19 -15.92 4.05
N MET A 118 11.36 -14.88 3.95
CA MET A 118 10.41 -14.51 4.98
C MET A 118 9.14 -15.34 4.76
N GLU A 119 8.89 -16.29 5.66
CA GLU A 119 7.64 -17.05 5.67
C GLU A 119 6.66 -16.39 6.64
N ASP A 120 5.42 -16.25 6.18
CA ASP A 120 4.33 -15.80 7.02
C ASP A 120 3.90 -16.95 7.93
N ILE A 121 3.84 -16.71 9.23
CA ILE A 121 3.69 -17.76 10.26
C ILE A 121 2.28 -18.38 10.22
N VAL A 122 1.34 -17.74 9.51
CA VAL A 122 -0.04 -18.18 9.34
C VAL A 122 -0.44 -18.03 7.87
N ASP A 123 -0.92 -19.11 7.26
CA ASP A 123 -1.45 -19.08 5.89
C ASP A 123 -2.87 -18.50 5.94
N ILE A 124 -2.98 -17.17 5.88
CA ILE A 124 -4.29 -16.51 5.87
C ILE A 124 -4.90 -16.63 4.47
N ASP A 125 -6.08 -17.24 4.42
CA ASP A 125 -6.83 -17.42 3.18
C ASP A 125 -7.28 -16.06 2.58
N ALA A 126 -7.45 -16.02 1.27
CA ALA A 126 -7.69 -14.77 0.53
C ALA A 126 -8.94 -14.00 0.98
N ASP A 127 -9.94 -14.70 1.54
CA ASP A 127 -11.19 -14.17 2.11
C ASP A 127 -11.00 -13.55 3.49
N ALA A 128 -10.09 -14.10 4.31
CA ALA A 128 -9.81 -13.58 5.65
C ALA A 128 -9.04 -12.24 5.61
N LEU A 129 -8.36 -11.93 4.50
CA LEU A 129 -7.79 -10.58 4.27
C LEU A 129 -8.87 -9.52 4.03
N SER A 130 -10.05 -9.88 3.52
CA SER A 130 -11.15 -8.94 3.23
C SER A 130 -12.14 -8.80 4.39
N SER A 131 -12.11 -9.70 5.38
CA SER A 131 -13.03 -9.69 6.52
C SER A 131 -12.66 -8.69 7.62
N GLY A 132 -11.46 -8.10 7.57
CA GLY A 132 -10.98 -7.18 8.62
C GLY A 132 -10.64 -7.86 9.94
N ASP A 133 -10.41 -9.18 9.93
CA ASP A 133 -10.09 -9.95 11.13
C ASP A 133 -8.71 -9.59 11.71
N ALA A 134 -8.60 -9.56 13.05
CA ALA A 134 -7.42 -9.11 13.79
C ALA A 134 -6.17 -9.99 13.54
N THR A 135 -6.37 -11.21 13.02
CA THR A 135 -5.31 -12.12 12.58
C THR A 135 -4.50 -11.56 11.40
N THR A 136 -5.11 -10.70 10.57
CA THR A 136 -4.46 -10.01 9.43
C THR A 136 -3.49 -8.89 9.86
N LEU A 137 -3.61 -8.41 11.09
CA LEU A 137 -2.67 -7.44 11.68
C LEU A 137 -1.37 -8.11 12.14
N ILE A 138 -1.39 -9.42 12.37
CA ILE A 138 -0.28 -10.19 12.96
C ILE A 138 0.47 -10.97 11.87
N ALA A 139 -0.24 -11.49 10.87
CA ALA A 139 0.34 -12.27 9.77
C ALA A 139 0.84 -11.38 8.63
N SER A 140 1.64 -10.36 8.92
CA SER A 140 2.46 -9.83 7.85
C SER A 140 3.89 -9.67 8.30
N ALA A 141 4.70 -10.65 7.90
CA ALA A 141 6.14 -10.67 8.10
C ALA A 141 6.87 -9.41 7.57
N ILE A 142 6.20 -8.55 6.79
CA ILE A 142 6.78 -7.33 6.21
C ILE A 142 6.47 -6.09 7.06
N ALA A 143 5.42 -6.11 7.89
CA ALA A 143 5.03 -4.96 8.72
C ALA A 143 6.07 -4.60 9.80
N GLY A 144 7.10 -5.45 9.98
CA GLY A 144 8.24 -5.19 10.87
C GLY A 144 9.48 -4.59 10.19
N LEU A 145 9.53 -4.47 8.86
CA LEU A 145 10.69 -3.90 8.17
C LEU A 145 10.53 -2.39 8.06
N ASN A 146 11.48 -1.65 8.62
CA ASN A 146 11.52 -0.21 8.48
C ASN A 146 11.95 0.17 7.06
N ALA A 147 11.19 1.06 6.42
CA ALA A 147 11.53 1.64 5.11
C ALA A 147 12.94 2.27 5.08
N GLU A 148 13.39 2.83 6.21
CA GLU A 148 14.69 3.50 6.31
C GLU A 148 15.87 2.55 6.20
N ASP A 149 15.69 1.27 6.53
CA ASP A 149 16.76 0.27 6.53
C ASP A 149 16.90 -0.42 5.16
N ILE A 150 16.01 -0.15 4.22
CA ILE A 150 15.99 -0.78 2.90
C ILE A 150 16.80 0.04 1.90
N GLU A 151 17.68 -0.63 1.16
CA GLU A 151 18.46 -0.04 0.08
C GLU A 151 17.74 -0.16 -1.27
N SER A 152 17.26 -1.36 -1.60
CA SER A 152 16.57 -1.60 -2.87
C SER A 152 15.62 -2.80 -2.82
N PHE A 153 14.66 -2.78 -3.75
CA PHE A 153 13.77 -3.89 -4.06
C PHE A 153 14.11 -4.44 -5.44
N ASN A 154 14.30 -5.75 -5.54
CA ASN A 154 14.41 -6.46 -6.80
C ASN A 154 13.20 -7.38 -6.95
N ILE A 155 12.36 -7.08 -7.93
CA ILE A 155 11.13 -7.81 -8.21
C ILE A 155 11.40 -8.77 -9.36
N LEU A 156 11.43 -10.06 -9.07
CA LEU A 156 11.63 -11.14 -10.03
C LEU A 156 10.27 -11.62 -10.52
N LYS A 157 10.00 -11.46 -11.82
CA LYS A 157 8.67 -11.64 -12.42
C LYS A 157 8.55 -12.91 -13.26
N ASP A 158 9.66 -13.40 -13.80
CA ASP A 158 9.68 -14.54 -14.72
C ASP A 158 10.24 -15.81 -14.08
N GLY A 159 9.80 -16.96 -14.60
CA GLY A 159 10.22 -18.28 -14.11
C GLY A 159 11.73 -18.54 -14.18
N SER A 160 12.45 -17.91 -15.12
CA SER A 160 13.92 -17.99 -15.18
C SER A 160 14.60 -17.18 -14.08
N ALA A 161 13.97 -16.09 -13.65
CA ALA A 161 14.45 -15.24 -12.56
C ALA A 161 14.13 -15.87 -11.20
N THR A 162 12.95 -16.47 -11.08
CA THR A 162 12.43 -17.01 -9.83
C THR A 162 12.84 -18.46 -9.56
N SER A 163 13.39 -19.18 -10.55
CA SER A 163 13.79 -20.59 -10.42
C SER A 163 14.79 -20.86 -9.30
N ILE A 164 15.58 -19.84 -8.92
CA ILE A 164 16.53 -19.92 -7.78
C ILE A 164 15.80 -20.24 -6.47
N TYR A 165 14.54 -19.79 -6.33
CA TYR A 165 13.73 -19.95 -5.13
C TYR A 165 12.71 -21.11 -5.20
N GLY A 166 12.71 -21.86 -6.31
CA GLY A 166 11.91 -23.07 -6.48
C GLY A 166 10.41 -22.84 -6.68
N ALA A 167 9.61 -23.89 -6.45
CA ALA A 167 8.17 -23.91 -6.79
C ALA A 167 7.32 -22.87 -6.04
N ARG A 168 7.76 -22.44 -4.85
CA ARG A 168 7.07 -21.40 -4.06
C ARG A 168 7.15 -20.01 -4.70
N ALA A 169 8.07 -19.84 -5.65
CA ALA A 169 8.32 -18.60 -6.36
C ALA A 169 7.47 -18.46 -7.64
N MET A 170 6.48 -19.33 -7.86
CA MET A 170 5.58 -19.28 -9.01
C MET A 170 4.79 -17.97 -9.12
N ALA A 171 4.45 -17.35 -7.99
CA ALA A 171 3.72 -16.08 -7.94
C ALA A 171 4.64 -14.84 -7.97
N GLY A 172 5.94 -15.02 -8.26
CA GLY A 172 6.95 -13.96 -8.23
C GLY A 172 7.72 -13.90 -6.91
N VAL A 173 8.87 -13.22 -6.93
CA VAL A 173 9.72 -13.01 -5.75
C VAL A 173 10.05 -11.53 -5.62
N ILE A 174 9.93 -11.01 -4.40
CA ILE A 174 10.36 -9.66 -4.04
C ILE A 174 11.57 -9.81 -3.12
N VAL A 175 12.74 -9.44 -3.63
CA VAL A 175 13.99 -9.46 -2.90
C VAL A 175 14.26 -8.07 -2.35
N ILE A 176 14.46 -7.96 -1.05
CA ILE A 176 14.81 -6.75 -0.32
C ILE A 176 16.28 -6.85 0.04
N THR A 177 17.04 -5.79 -0.27
CA THR A 177 18.41 -5.61 0.21
C THR A 177 18.43 -4.50 1.24
N THR A 178 18.98 -4.77 2.42
CA THR A 178 19.10 -3.76 3.49
C THR A 178 20.38 -2.94 3.35
N LYS A 179 20.35 -1.70 3.85
CA LYS A 179 21.51 -0.81 3.86
C LYS A 179 22.62 -1.40 4.74
N ARG A 180 23.84 -1.48 4.20
CA ARG A 180 25.04 -1.91 4.92
C ARG A 180 26.07 -0.80 5.01
N GLY A 181 26.81 -0.75 6.12
CA GLY A 181 27.87 0.24 6.33
C GLY A 181 28.99 0.10 5.30
N ARG A 182 29.46 1.22 4.74
CA ARG A 182 30.60 1.25 3.80
C ARG A 182 31.88 1.63 4.54
N ALA A 183 32.98 0.95 4.22
CA ALA A 183 34.27 1.24 4.84
C ALA A 183 34.74 2.67 4.48
N GLY A 184 35.21 3.43 5.47
CA GLY A 184 35.86 4.73 5.26
C GLY A 184 34.97 5.97 5.33
N VAL A 185 33.64 5.82 5.43
CA VAL A 185 32.70 6.93 5.61
C VAL A 185 31.71 6.63 6.72
N SER A 186 31.67 7.49 7.73
CA SER A 186 30.66 7.46 8.79
C SER A 186 29.66 8.58 8.54
N SER A 187 28.42 8.21 8.23
CA SER A 187 27.30 9.14 8.05
C SER A 187 26.19 8.78 9.02
N ILE A 188 25.74 9.75 9.82
CA ILE A 188 24.62 9.58 10.74
C ILE A 188 23.46 10.42 10.20
N ASN A 189 22.36 9.75 9.87
CA ASN A 189 21.13 10.39 9.41
C ASN A 189 20.06 10.22 10.48
N TYR A 190 19.33 11.30 10.78
CA TYR A 190 18.19 11.28 11.69
C TYR A 190 16.97 11.81 10.94
N THR A 191 15.90 11.00 10.90
CA THR A 191 14.63 11.35 10.29
C THR A 191 13.55 11.35 11.38
N GLY A 192 12.79 12.44 11.47
CA GLY A 192 11.61 12.54 12.32
C GLY A 192 10.37 12.79 11.47
N GLU A 193 9.33 11.98 11.68
CA GLU A 193 8.07 12.07 10.94
C GLU A 193 6.88 12.14 11.90
N PHE A 194 5.96 13.06 11.66
CA PHE A 194 4.73 13.21 12.43
C PHE A 194 3.52 13.22 11.49
N THR A 195 2.68 12.19 11.61
CA THR A 195 1.48 12.03 10.76
C THR A 195 0.25 11.92 11.65
N TYR A 196 -0.80 12.68 11.31
CA TYR A 196 -2.12 12.59 11.96
C TYR A 196 -3.19 12.28 10.90
N ARG A 197 -4.04 11.29 11.17
CA ARG A 197 -5.21 10.98 10.33
C ARG A 197 -6.47 11.17 11.15
N MET A 198 -7.39 11.98 10.64
CA MET A 198 -8.74 12.10 11.22
C MET A 198 -9.54 10.83 10.92
N ILE A 199 -10.36 10.41 11.89
CA ILE A 199 -11.32 9.33 11.68
C ILE A 199 -12.44 9.89 10.79
N PRO A 200 -12.74 9.27 9.63
CA PRO A 200 -13.84 9.72 8.78
C PRO A 200 -15.16 9.72 9.56
N SER A 201 -15.94 10.79 9.43
CA SER A 201 -17.27 10.85 10.04
C SER A 201 -18.34 10.55 9.00
N TYR A 202 -19.48 9.98 9.42
CA TYR A 202 -20.67 9.91 8.58
C TYR A 202 -21.12 11.28 8.04
N ARG A 203 -20.70 12.37 8.69
CA ARG A 203 -20.94 13.74 8.24
C ARG A 203 -20.20 14.12 6.96
N ASP A 204 -19.13 13.40 6.61
CA ASP A 204 -18.33 13.66 5.41
C ASP A 204 -18.94 13.00 4.17
N PHE A 205 -19.95 12.14 4.35
CA PHE A 205 -20.69 11.51 3.27
C PHE A 205 -21.96 12.29 2.98
N ASN A 206 -22.34 12.36 1.70
CA ASN A 206 -23.64 12.89 1.30
C ASN A 206 -24.75 11.87 1.61
N ILE A 207 -25.00 11.67 2.90
CA ILE A 207 -26.08 10.84 3.42
C ILE A 207 -27.27 11.73 3.74
N MET A 208 -28.48 11.22 3.50
CA MET A 208 -29.70 11.93 3.85
C MET A 208 -29.75 12.17 5.35
N ASN A 209 -29.94 13.43 5.76
CA ASN A 209 -30.28 13.73 7.13
C ASN A 209 -31.76 13.36 7.40
N SER A 210 -32.22 13.43 8.65
CA SER A 210 -33.60 13.08 9.01
C SER A 210 -34.67 13.91 8.28
N GLN A 211 -34.38 15.18 7.98
CA GLN A 211 -35.30 16.05 7.23
C GLN A 211 -35.35 15.65 5.75
N ASP A 212 -34.20 15.40 5.14
CA ASP A 212 -34.12 14.93 3.76
C ASP A 212 -34.84 13.59 3.61
N GLN A 213 -34.59 12.65 4.54
CA GLN A 213 -35.28 11.37 4.56
C GLN A 213 -36.80 11.52 4.71
N MET A 214 -37.25 12.42 5.59
CA MET A 214 -38.67 12.73 5.74
C MET A 214 -39.26 13.35 4.47
N SER A 215 -38.52 14.23 3.79
CA SER A 215 -38.97 14.83 2.51
C SER A 215 -39.17 13.75 1.44
N VAL A 216 -38.26 12.77 1.36
CA VAL A 216 -38.40 11.63 0.45
C VAL A 216 -39.63 10.80 0.80
N TYR A 217 -39.83 10.49 2.08
CA TYR A 217 -41.02 9.75 2.51
C TYR A 217 -42.33 10.51 2.24
N MET A 218 -42.37 11.82 2.49
CA MET A 218 -43.52 12.66 2.16
C MET A 218 -43.80 12.66 0.65
N ASP A 219 -42.77 12.73 -0.18
CA ASP A 219 -42.92 12.67 -1.64
C ASP A 219 -43.41 11.30 -2.11
N MET A 220 -42.93 10.20 -1.50
CA MET A 220 -43.42 8.85 -1.77
C MET A 220 -44.88 8.68 -1.37
N GLN A 221 -45.27 9.18 -0.19
CA GLN A 221 -46.65 9.18 0.29
C GLN A 221 -47.56 9.98 -0.64
N LYS A 222 -47.16 11.21 -1.03
CA LYS A 222 -47.92 12.05 -1.98
C LYS A 222 -48.10 11.38 -3.33
N LYS A 223 -47.10 10.64 -3.81
CA LYS A 223 -47.14 9.86 -5.05
C LYS A 223 -47.90 8.53 -4.91
N GLY A 224 -48.41 8.20 -3.73
CA GLY A 224 -49.24 7.01 -3.47
C GLY A 224 -48.47 5.72 -3.18
N TRP A 225 -47.14 5.77 -3.06
CA TRP A 225 -46.30 4.60 -2.80
C TRP A 225 -46.34 4.12 -1.35
N LEU A 226 -46.74 5.00 -0.42
CA LEU A 226 -46.89 4.68 1.00
C LEU A 226 -48.35 4.79 1.38
N ASN A 227 -49.11 3.71 1.15
CA ASN A 227 -50.52 3.63 1.50
C ASN A 227 -50.74 2.70 2.71
N LEU A 228 -51.83 2.94 3.44
CA LEU A 228 -52.15 2.21 4.67
C LEU A 228 -52.24 0.69 4.48
N ALA A 229 -52.76 0.21 3.34
CA ALA A 229 -52.98 -1.20 3.11
C ALA A 229 -51.68 -2.00 2.89
N GLU A 230 -50.71 -1.41 2.20
CA GLU A 230 -49.45 -2.07 1.84
C GLU A 230 -48.35 -1.78 2.88
N THR A 231 -48.27 -0.54 3.36
CA THR A 231 -47.16 -0.10 4.23
C THR A 231 -47.33 -0.55 5.68
N MET A 232 -48.54 -0.91 6.16
CA MET A 232 -48.74 -1.40 7.54
C MET A 232 -48.09 -2.77 7.78
N THR A 233 -48.14 -3.64 6.75
CA THR A 233 -47.69 -5.04 6.82
C THR A 233 -46.27 -5.24 6.34
N ASP A 234 -45.67 -4.21 5.75
CA ASP A 234 -44.29 -4.25 5.27
C ASP A 234 -43.31 -4.17 6.45
N SER A 235 -42.32 -5.07 6.44
CA SER A 235 -41.27 -5.16 7.46
C SER A 235 -40.33 -3.94 7.46
N GLU A 236 -40.22 -3.23 6.34
CA GLU A 236 -39.33 -2.06 6.19
C GLU A 236 -40.09 -0.76 5.90
N SER A 237 -41.21 -0.58 6.60
CA SER A 237 -42.19 0.47 6.31
C SER A 237 -41.86 1.88 6.84
N GLY A 238 -40.72 2.04 7.52
CA GLY A 238 -40.22 3.35 7.96
C GLY A 238 -41.16 4.10 8.90
N VAL A 239 -41.10 5.45 8.86
CA VAL A 239 -41.91 6.31 9.75
C VAL A 239 -43.41 6.23 9.43
N PHE A 240 -43.76 6.15 8.14
CA PHE A 240 -45.15 6.03 7.69
C PHE A 240 -45.77 4.67 8.03
N GLY A 241 -45.00 3.58 7.98
CA GLY A 241 -45.45 2.28 8.45
C GLY A 241 -45.80 2.26 9.92
N ARG A 242 -44.91 2.81 10.75
CA ARG A 242 -45.17 2.94 12.18
C ARG A 242 -46.40 3.84 12.44
N MET A 243 -46.57 4.94 11.71
CA MET A 243 -47.76 5.77 11.77
C MET A 243 -49.03 4.96 11.46
N TYR A 244 -49.02 4.20 10.38
CA TYR A 244 -50.16 3.38 9.95
C TYR A 244 -50.47 2.23 10.90
N GLN A 245 -49.46 1.64 11.53
CA GLN A 245 -49.64 0.65 12.60
C GLN A 245 -50.31 1.27 13.84
N MET A 246 -49.94 2.49 14.24
CA MET A 246 -50.61 3.21 15.33
C MET A 246 -52.05 3.57 14.99
N ILE A 247 -52.33 3.92 13.73
CA ILE A 247 -53.69 4.12 13.25
C ILE A 247 -54.50 2.83 13.34
N ALA A 248 -53.94 1.70 12.88
CA ALA A 248 -54.60 0.41 12.94
C ALA A 248 -54.80 -0.10 14.37
N ALA A 249 -53.87 0.21 15.28
CA ALA A 249 -53.97 -0.10 16.71
C ALA A 249 -54.91 0.85 17.47
N GLY A 250 -55.50 1.85 16.81
CA GLY A 250 -56.40 2.85 17.43
C GLY A 250 -55.70 3.85 18.35
N GLN A 251 -54.36 3.94 18.27
CA GLN A 251 -53.53 4.86 19.06
C GLN A 251 -53.36 6.23 18.40
N LEU A 252 -53.61 6.33 17.09
CA LEU A 252 -53.59 7.56 16.31
C LEU A 252 -54.88 7.68 15.49
N GLY A 253 -55.44 8.89 15.38
CA GLY A 253 -56.62 9.15 14.55
C GLY A 253 -56.33 8.93 13.07
N ASN A 254 -57.30 8.37 12.34
CA ASN A 254 -57.19 8.13 10.89
C ASN A 254 -57.62 9.35 10.05
N ASP A 255 -57.36 10.55 10.53
CA ASP A 255 -57.72 11.83 9.92
C ASP A 255 -56.47 12.61 9.48
N GLU A 256 -56.66 13.56 8.56
CA GLU A 256 -55.54 14.32 7.97
C GLU A 256 -54.77 15.14 9.01
N ALA A 257 -55.46 15.67 10.03
CA ALA A 257 -54.83 16.43 11.10
C ALA A 257 -53.95 15.55 11.99
N SER A 258 -54.43 14.38 12.40
CA SER A 258 -53.64 13.40 13.17
C SER A 258 -52.44 12.85 12.40
N ARG A 259 -52.57 12.66 11.08
CA ARG A 259 -51.46 12.19 10.22
C ARG A 259 -50.41 13.27 9.94
N ALA A 260 -50.81 14.53 9.81
CA ALA A 260 -49.89 15.64 9.57
C ALA A 260 -49.19 16.12 10.86
N GLY A 261 -49.80 15.88 12.03
CA GLY A 261 -49.22 16.20 13.33
C GLY A 261 -48.24 15.15 13.87
N TYR A 262 -48.20 13.96 13.27
CA TYR A 262 -47.27 12.87 13.56
C TYR A 262 -45.95 13.04 12.81
#